data_AF-A0A2U3QFE3-F1
#
_entry.id   AF-A0A2U3QFE3-F1
#
_cell.length_a   1.000
_cell.length_b   1.000
_cell.length_c   1.000
_cell.angle_alpha   90.00
_cell.angle_beta   90.00
_cell.angle_gamma   90.00
#
_symmetry.space_group_name_H-M   'P 1'
#
loop_
_entity.id
_entity.type
_entity.pdbx_description
1 polymer ?
#
loop_
_entity_poly.entity_id
_entity_poly.type
_entity_poly.pdbx_seq_one_letter_code
_entity_poly.pdbx_strand_id
1 'polypeptide(L)'
;MPHFGLMNTEDSFKTEEGAMMRARLHIRAGRRRLRQDKISSGIVTLYDALLFAMESYIMSLDRRKGLDIREGEDLKDDKTLYAVLIRSGVLDGKFDYAAFDKVVEEQASGEMPGYDYRWILEGVESVMTQLGVMPFDEASLPPEDPNTF
;
A
#
# COMPACT_ATOMS: atom_id res chain seq x y z
N MET A 1 5.32 6.57 12.91
CA MET A 1 5.86 5.74 14.01
C MET A 1 5.62 4.28 13.69
N PRO A 2 6.55 3.33 13.93
CA PRO A 2 6.30 1.93 13.61
C PRO A 2 5.39 1.32 14.69
N HIS A 3 4.15 1.03 14.31
CA HIS A 3 3.10 0.48 15.17
C HIS A 3 3.02 -1.05 15.06
N PHE A 4 4.01 -1.83 15.51
CA PHE A 4 3.83 -3.28 15.74
C PHE A 4 4.82 -3.78 16.80
N GLY A 5 4.37 -3.86 18.05
CA GLY A 5 5.20 -4.18 19.23
C GLY A 5 5.55 -5.66 19.45
N LEU A 6 5.44 -6.55 18.46
CA LEU A 6 5.64 -8.00 18.65
C LEU A 6 6.42 -8.73 17.55
N MET A 7 6.95 -8.04 16.53
CA MET A 7 7.86 -8.65 15.55
C MET A 7 9.28 -8.11 15.74
N ASN A 8 10.30 -8.93 15.45
CA ASN A 8 11.69 -8.47 15.42
C ASN A 8 11.89 -7.66 14.13
N THR A 9 11.53 -6.37 14.19
CA THR A 9 11.17 -5.53 13.04
C THR A 9 12.35 -5.05 12.18
N GLU A 10 13.58 -5.10 12.68
CA GLU A 10 14.70 -4.39 12.03
C GLU A 10 15.24 -5.11 10.77
N ASP A 11 15.14 -6.44 10.71
CA ASP A 11 15.70 -7.24 9.60
C ASP A 11 14.63 -8.00 8.82
N SER A 12 13.55 -8.47 9.45
CA SER A 12 12.49 -9.22 8.76
C SER A 12 11.68 -8.35 7.80
N PHE A 13 11.71 -7.02 7.96
CA PHE A 13 10.94 -6.08 7.15
C PHE A 13 11.68 -5.52 5.93
N LYS A 14 13.00 -5.74 5.82
CA LYS A 14 13.78 -5.36 4.62
C LYS A 14 13.69 -6.41 3.50
N THR A 15 12.99 -7.51 3.76
CA THR A 15 12.77 -8.57 2.77
C THR A 15 11.45 -8.36 2.03
N GLU A 16 11.34 -8.99 0.87
CA GLU A 16 10.10 -9.07 0.10
C GLU A 16 8.93 -9.56 0.96
N GLU A 17 9.14 -10.64 1.73
CA GLU A 17 8.12 -11.21 2.62
C GLU A 17 7.67 -10.22 3.69
N GLY A 18 8.61 -9.46 4.26
CA GLY A 18 8.34 -8.42 5.24
C GLY A 18 7.53 -7.26 4.68
N ALA A 19 7.88 -6.78 3.49
CA ALA A 19 7.10 -5.76 2.79
C ALA A 19 5.69 -6.28 2.46
N MET A 20 5.57 -7.51 1.97
CA MET A 20 4.27 -8.13 1.69
C MET A 20 3.41 -8.31 2.95
N MET A 21 4.01 -8.71 4.08
CA MET A 21 3.31 -8.79 5.37
C MET A 21 2.79 -7.42 5.82
N ARG A 22 3.60 -6.36 5.68
CA ARG A 22 3.17 -4.97 5.99
C ARG A 22 2.03 -4.54 5.08
N ALA A 23 2.13 -4.78 3.78
CA ALA A 23 1.06 -4.47 2.84
C ALA A 23 -0.28 -5.11 3.27
N ARG A 24 -0.27 -6.39 3.66
CA ARG A 24 -1.44 -7.13 4.16
C ARG A 24 -1.99 -6.60 5.49
N LEU A 25 -1.10 -6.28 6.43
CA LEU A 25 -1.50 -5.67 7.72
C LEU A 25 -2.15 -4.30 7.51
N HIS A 26 -1.57 -3.46 6.66
CA HIS A 26 -2.05 -2.11 6.41
C HIS A 26 -3.37 -2.10 5.63
N ILE A 27 -3.58 -2.97 4.63
CA ILE A 27 -4.90 -3.02 3.94
C ILE A 27 -6.02 -3.47 4.88
N ARG A 28 -5.78 -4.45 5.76
CA ARG A 28 -6.75 -4.86 6.79
C ARG A 28 -7.06 -3.71 7.75
N ALA A 29 -6.02 -3.06 8.29
CA ALA A 29 -6.17 -1.94 9.21
C ALA A 29 -6.86 -0.73 8.55
N GLY A 30 -6.52 -0.42 7.30
CA GLY A 30 -7.12 0.66 6.52
C GLY A 30 -8.61 0.43 6.30
N ARG A 31 -9.00 -0.76 5.82
CA ARG A 31 -10.41 -1.18 5.73
C ARG A 31 -11.16 -1.00 7.04
N ARG A 32 -10.56 -1.44 8.15
CA ARG A 32 -11.18 -1.32 9.48
C ARG A 32 -11.39 0.13 9.90
N ARG A 33 -10.38 0.99 9.72
CA ARG A 33 -10.45 2.43 10.04
C ARG A 33 -11.54 3.13 9.23
N LEU A 34 -11.62 2.85 7.93
CA LEU A 34 -12.66 3.39 7.06
C LEU A 34 -14.08 2.97 7.51
N ARG A 35 -14.28 1.73 7.96
CA ARG A 35 -15.55 1.26 8.56
C ARG A 35 -15.90 1.91 9.90
N GLN A 36 -14.92 2.49 10.59
CA GLN A 36 -15.09 3.21 11.86
C GLN A 36 -15.21 4.73 11.65
N ASP A 37 -15.44 5.19 10.42
CA ASP A 37 -15.46 6.60 10.02
C ASP A 37 -14.17 7.37 10.32
N LYS A 38 -13.05 6.66 10.56
CA LYS A 38 -11.71 7.25 10.70
C LYS A 38 -11.09 7.46 9.33
N ILE A 39 -11.71 8.32 8.52
CA ILE A 39 -11.45 8.42 7.07
C ILE A 39 -9.99 8.79 6.77
N SER A 40 -9.49 9.86 7.39
CA SER A 40 -8.12 10.34 7.20
C SER A 40 -7.09 9.27 7.52
N SER A 41 -7.20 8.64 8.69
CA SER A 41 -6.29 7.57 9.10
C SER A 41 -6.43 6.34 8.20
N GLY A 42 -7.65 6.02 7.75
CA GLY A 42 -7.91 4.94 6.80
C GLY A 42 -7.20 5.15 5.46
N ILE A 43 -7.34 6.34 4.87
CA ILE A 43 -6.72 6.72 3.59
C ILE A 43 -5.19 6.65 3.67
N VAL A 44 -4.58 7.24 4.71
CA VAL A 44 -3.12 7.18 4.90
C VAL A 44 -2.65 5.74 5.09
N THR A 45 -3.42 4.91 5.82
CA THR A 45 -3.07 3.50 5.99
C THR A 45 -3.16 2.72 4.67
N LEU A 46 -4.13 3.03 3.81
CA LEU A 46 -4.23 2.42 2.48
C LEU A 46 -3.05 2.84 1.59
N TYR A 47 -2.58 4.08 1.71
CA TYR A 47 -1.39 4.56 1.00
C TYR A 47 -0.15 3.79 1.43
N ASP A 48 0.10 3.64 2.74
CA ASP A 48 1.17 2.79 3.26
C ASP A 48 1.07 1.34 2.75
N ALA A 49 -0.15 0.77 2.69
CA ALA A 49 -0.38 -0.57 2.17
C ALA A 49 0.09 -0.71 0.71
N LEU A 50 -0.27 0.27 -0.12
CA LEU A 50 0.08 0.33 -1.53
C LEU A 50 1.59 0.49 -1.73
N LEU A 51 2.24 1.38 -0.96
CA LEU A 51 3.69 1.56 -1.00
C LEU A 51 4.42 0.25 -0.70
N PHE A 52 4.08 -0.43 0.40
CA PHE A 52 4.71 -1.70 0.75
C PHE A 52 4.43 -2.81 -0.29
N ALA A 53 3.28 -2.79 -0.94
CA ALA A 53 2.99 -3.72 -2.03
C ALA A 53 3.90 -3.50 -3.23
N MET A 54 4.04 -2.25 -3.69
CA MET A 54 4.91 -1.90 -4.82
C MET A 54 6.39 -2.19 -4.49
N GLU A 55 6.83 -1.84 -3.28
CA GLU A 55 8.17 -2.17 -2.80
C GLU A 55 8.42 -3.68 -2.80
N SER A 56 7.49 -4.47 -2.25
CA SER A 56 7.60 -5.93 -2.24
C SER A 56 7.76 -6.49 -3.66
N TYR A 57 7.06 -5.90 -4.64
CA TYR A 57 7.15 -6.32 -6.04
C TYR A 57 8.57 -6.19 -6.57
N ILE A 58 9.21 -5.04 -6.36
CA ILE A 58 10.56 -4.73 -6.88
C ILE A 58 11.70 -5.32 -6.05
N MET A 59 11.43 -5.78 -4.82
CA MET A 59 12.40 -6.52 -4.01
C MET A 59 12.69 -7.91 -4.59
N SER A 60 11.75 -8.50 -5.33
CA SER A 60 11.97 -9.75 -6.05
C SER A 60 12.86 -9.52 -7.27
N LEU A 61 14.07 -10.09 -7.27
CA LEU A 61 15.01 -9.96 -8.39
C LEU A 61 14.43 -10.46 -9.71
N ASP A 62 13.64 -11.53 -9.68
CA ASP A 62 13.05 -12.10 -10.89
C ASP A 62 11.92 -11.25 -11.44
N ARG A 63 11.05 -10.70 -10.59
CA ARG A 63 10.02 -9.74 -11.03
C ARG A 63 10.65 -8.45 -11.53
N ARG A 64 11.69 -7.96 -10.85
CA ARG A 64 12.39 -6.72 -11.21
C ARG A 64 13.06 -6.79 -12.58
N LYS A 65 13.60 -7.95 -12.99
CA LYS A 65 14.17 -8.14 -14.34
C LYS A 65 13.15 -7.95 -15.47
N GLY A 66 11.87 -8.19 -15.18
CA GLY A 66 10.78 -8.02 -16.15
C GLY A 66 10.27 -6.58 -16.28
N LEU A 67 10.81 -5.64 -15.49
CA LEU A 67 10.38 -4.24 -15.53
C LEU A 67 11.08 -3.49 -16.66
N ASP A 68 10.30 -2.74 -17.45
CA ASP A 68 10.81 -1.76 -18.41
C ASP A 68 11.23 -0.51 -17.64
N ILE A 69 12.43 -0.51 -17.05
CA ILE A 69 13.01 0.63 -16.30
C ILE A 69 13.89 1.45 -17.25
N ARG A 70 13.63 2.76 -17.34
CA ARG A 70 14.36 3.68 -18.21
C ARG A 70 15.53 4.34 -17.48
N GLU A 71 16.49 4.83 -18.24
CA GLU A 71 17.64 5.54 -17.69
C GLU A 71 17.20 6.77 -16.89
N GLY A 72 17.73 6.92 -15.68
CA GLY A 72 17.44 8.04 -14.78
C GLY A 72 16.19 7.89 -13.91
N GLU A 73 15.41 6.82 -14.04
CA GLU A 73 14.25 6.59 -13.16
C GLU A 73 14.67 6.11 -11.77
N ASP A 74 14.16 6.78 -10.73
CA ASP A 74 14.36 6.38 -9.33
C ASP A 74 13.17 5.55 -8.83
N LEU A 75 13.38 4.25 -8.59
CA LEU A 75 12.35 3.36 -8.05
C LEU A 75 12.05 3.60 -6.57
N LYS A 76 12.76 4.52 -5.90
CA LYS A 76 12.39 5.00 -4.55
C LYS A 76 11.34 6.10 -4.59
N ASP A 77 11.15 6.76 -5.73
CA ASP A 77 10.03 7.65 -5.97
C ASP A 77 8.80 6.79 -6.32
N ASP A 78 7.76 6.94 -5.52
CA ASP A 78 6.54 6.14 -5.57
C ASP A 78 5.76 6.37 -6.88
N LYS A 79 5.70 7.62 -7.34
CA LYS A 79 5.10 7.99 -8.63
C LYS A 79 5.84 7.36 -9.80
N THR A 80 7.17 7.43 -9.78
CA THR A 80 8.02 6.79 -10.80
C THR A 80 7.83 5.27 -10.77
N LEU A 81 7.83 4.65 -9.59
CA LEU A 81 7.62 3.22 -9.43
C LEU A 81 6.25 2.77 -9.98
N TYR A 82 5.18 3.48 -9.64
CA TYR A 82 3.83 3.17 -10.14
C TYR A 82 3.78 3.27 -11.68
N ALA A 83 4.38 4.31 -12.27
CA ALA A 83 4.46 4.48 -13.71
C ALA A 83 5.25 3.34 -14.40
N VAL A 84 6.37 2.91 -13.80
CA VAL A 84 7.16 1.75 -14.27
C VAL A 84 6.32 0.48 -14.25
N LEU A 85 5.56 0.24 -13.18
CA LEU A 85 4.73 -0.96 -13.04
C LEU A 85 3.59 -1.00 -14.08
N ILE A 86 2.96 0.14 -14.38
CA ILE A 86 1.97 0.24 -15.48
C ILE A 86 2.65 -0.05 -16.82
N ARG A 87 3.76 0.65 -17.10
CA ARG A 87 4.47 0.52 -18.38
C ARG A 87 4.95 -0.91 -18.63
N SER A 88 5.35 -1.60 -17.57
CA SER A 88 5.79 -3.00 -17.62
C SER A 88 4.63 -4.00 -17.72
N GLY A 89 3.38 -3.53 -17.77
CA GLY A 89 2.19 -4.38 -17.84
C GLY A 89 1.87 -5.13 -16.56
N VAL A 90 2.50 -4.77 -15.44
CA VAL A 90 2.20 -5.33 -14.11
C VAL A 90 0.89 -4.77 -13.59
N LEU A 91 0.67 -3.47 -13.82
CA LEU A 91 -0.56 -2.77 -13.47
C LEU A 91 -1.31 -2.35 -14.74
N ASP A 92 -2.64 -2.40 -14.69
CA ASP A 92 -3.52 -2.06 -15.80
C ASP A 92 -3.73 -0.55 -16.01
N GLY A 93 -3.24 0.27 -15.09
CA GLY A 93 -3.29 1.73 -15.14
C GLY A 93 -4.69 2.33 -14.94
N LYS A 94 -5.68 1.55 -14.48
CA LYS A 94 -7.04 2.08 -14.24
C LYS A 94 -7.17 2.88 -12.94
N PHE A 95 -6.30 2.61 -11.98
CA PHE A 95 -6.29 3.34 -10.71
C PHE A 95 -5.58 4.69 -10.87
N ASP A 96 -6.26 5.77 -10.53
CA ASP A 96 -5.72 7.14 -10.58
C ASP A 96 -4.85 7.40 -9.34
N TYR A 97 -3.59 6.98 -9.43
CA TYR A 97 -2.61 7.17 -8.37
C TYR A 97 -2.36 8.65 -8.08
N ALA A 98 -2.37 9.52 -9.09
CA ALA A 98 -2.11 10.95 -8.90
C ALA A 98 -3.25 11.62 -8.12
N ALA A 99 -4.50 11.26 -8.40
CA ALA A 99 -5.63 11.73 -7.60
C ALA A 99 -5.56 11.18 -6.17
N PHE A 100 -5.18 9.91 -5.99
CA PHE A 100 -5.05 9.32 -4.66
C PHE A 100 -3.96 9.99 -3.82
N ASP A 101 -2.78 10.17 -4.40
CA ASP A 101 -1.64 10.85 -3.77
C ASP A 101 -2.02 12.27 -3.32
N LYS A 102 -2.71 13.03 -4.17
CA LYS A 102 -3.22 14.35 -3.80
C LYS A 102 -4.19 14.30 -2.61
N VAL A 103 -5.08 13.31 -2.56
CA VAL A 103 -5.98 13.14 -1.40
C VAL A 103 -5.19 12.85 -0.13
N VAL A 104 -4.14 12.02 -0.21
CA VAL A 104 -3.25 11.74 0.93
C VAL A 104 -2.54 13.01 1.41
N GLU A 105 -2.02 13.83 0.50
CA GLU A 105 -1.43 15.14 0.81
C GLU A 105 -2.46 16.07 1.48
N GLU A 106 -3.70 16.10 0.99
CA GLU A 106 -4.78 16.89 1.58
C GLU A 106 -5.14 16.42 3.00
N GLN A 107 -5.13 15.11 3.28
CA GLN A 107 -5.35 14.60 4.66
C GLN A 107 -4.27 15.06 5.64
N ALA A 108 -3.04 15.28 5.18
CA ALA A 108 -1.98 15.81 6.04
C ALA A 108 -2.29 17.24 6.51
N SER A 109 -3.17 17.96 5.81
CA SER A 109 -3.60 19.32 6.14
C SER A 109 -4.82 19.39 7.09
N GLY A 110 -5.53 18.29 7.31
CA GLY A 110 -6.68 18.23 8.22
C GLY A 110 -7.63 17.06 7.97
N GLU A 111 -8.60 16.87 8.87
CA GLU A 111 -9.62 15.82 8.74
C GLU A 111 -10.62 16.12 7.60
N MET A 112 -11.01 15.09 6.84
CA MET A 112 -12.03 15.19 5.79
C MET A 112 -13.28 14.37 6.14
N PRO A 113 -14.12 14.87 7.07
CA PRO A 113 -15.35 14.17 7.45
C PRO A 113 -16.30 14.03 6.25
N GLY A 114 -16.84 12.83 6.06
CA GLY A 114 -17.82 12.55 5.00
C GLY A 114 -17.24 12.41 3.59
N TYR A 115 -15.91 12.32 3.44
CA TYR A 115 -15.28 12.05 2.14
C TYR A 115 -15.66 10.66 1.61
N ASP A 116 -16.06 10.58 0.33
CA ASP A 116 -16.38 9.32 -0.32
C ASP A 116 -15.12 8.56 -0.74
N TYR A 117 -14.68 7.63 0.11
CA TYR A 117 -13.45 6.85 -0.08
C TYR A 117 -13.65 5.57 -0.92
N ARG A 118 -14.86 5.27 -1.39
CA ARG A 118 -15.15 3.97 -2.04
C ARG A 118 -14.26 3.70 -3.25
N TRP A 119 -14.07 4.73 -4.08
CA TRP A 119 -13.20 4.64 -5.25
C TRP A 119 -11.73 4.38 -4.88
N ILE A 120 -11.25 4.94 -3.76
CA ILE A 120 -9.89 4.70 -3.24
C ILE A 120 -9.78 3.25 -2.82
N LEU A 121 -10.73 2.77 -2.01
CA LEU A 121 -10.67 1.42 -1.47
C LEU A 121 -10.72 0.37 -2.59
N GLU A 122 -11.67 0.50 -3.52
CA GLU A 122 -11.79 -0.41 -4.68
C GLU A 122 -10.54 -0.36 -5.57
N GLY A 123 -10.01 0.84 -5.81
CA GLY A 123 -8.82 1.06 -6.60
C GLY A 123 -7.56 0.44 -5.98
N VAL A 124 -7.33 0.69 -4.69
CA VAL A 124 -6.22 0.11 -3.94
C VAL A 124 -6.34 -1.42 -3.92
N GLU A 125 -7.51 -1.99 -3.64
CA GLU A 125 -7.70 -3.45 -3.64
C GLU A 125 -7.44 -4.08 -5.01
N SER A 126 -7.82 -3.40 -6.09
CA SER A 126 -7.50 -3.81 -7.46
C SER A 126 -5.99 -3.87 -7.67
N VAL A 127 -5.26 -2.82 -7.31
CA VAL A 127 -3.79 -2.77 -7.44
C VAL A 127 -3.13 -3.85 -6.57
N MET A 128 -3.59 -4.02 -5.33
CA MET A 128 -3.09 -5.04 -4.40
C MET A 128 -3.28 -6.46 -4.94
N THR A 129 -4.36 -6.71 -5.66
CA THR A 129 -4.61 -7.99 -6.35
C THR A 129 -3.64 -8.17 -7.52
N GLN A 130 -3.43 -7.13 -8.34
CA GLN A 130 -2.50 -7.18 -9.47
C GLN A 130 -1.04 -7.41 -9.02
N LEU A 131 -0.65 -6.86 -7.86
CA LEU A 131 0.67 -7.09 -7.25
C LEU A 131 0.81 -8.43 -6.52
N GLY A 132 -0.25 -9.24 -6.47
CA GLY A 132 -0.26 -10.55 -5.80
C GLY A 132 -0.29 -10.49 -4.27
N VAL A 133 -0.62 -9.34 -3.69
CA VAL A 133 -0.80 -9.20 -2.24
C VAL A 133 -2.13 -9.80 -1.79
N MET A 134 -3.16 -9.62 -2.63
CA MET A 134 -4.52 -10.14 -2.44
C MET A 134 -4.89 -11.21 -3.49
N PRO A 135 -5.79 -12.15 -3.15
CA PRO A 135 -6.43 -12.34 -1.84
C PRO A 135 -5.47 -12.96 -0.80
N PHE A 136 -5.79 -12.82 0.49
CA PHE A 136 -5.09 -13.48 1.59
C PHE A 136 -6.07 -13.79 2.74
N ASP A 137 -5.69 -14.69 3.64
CA ASP A 137 -6.45 -15.00 4.84
C ASP A 137 -6.19 -13.96 5.94
N GLU A 138 -7.19 -13.13 6.26
CA GLU A 138 -7.05 -12.13 7.33
C GLU A 138 -6.85 -12.75 8.73
N ALA A 139 -7.28 -14.01 8.93
CA ALA A 139 -7.12 -14.73 10.19
C ALA A 139 -5.68 -15.25 10.39
N SER A 140 -4.90 -15.39 9.30
CA SER A 140 -3.49 -15.80 9.39
C SER A 140 -2.55 -14.65 9.77
N LEU A 141 -3.05 -13.42 9.78
CA LEU A 141 -2.27 -12.25 10.15
C LEU A 141 -2.21 -12.08 11.68
N PRO A 142 -1.12 -11.52 12.23
CA PRO A 142 -1.05 -11.14 13.64
C PRO A 142 -2.27 -10.32 14.08
N PRO A 143 -2.78 -10.50 15.32
CA PRO A 143 -3.89 -9.72 15.82
C PRO A 143 -3.54 -8.24 15.86
N GLU A 144 -4.54 -7.39 15.64
CA GLU A 144 -4.40 -5.94 15.75
C GLU A 144 -4.60 -5.54 17.21
N ASP A 145 -3.72 -4.69 17.76
CA ASP A 145 -3.98 -4.10 19.07
C ASP A 145 -5.18 -3.13 18.94
N PRO A 146 -6.28 -3.34 19.68
CA PRO A 146 -7.46 -2.48 19.64
C PRO A 146 -7.18 -1.02 20.06
N ASN A 147 -6.05 -0.75 20.73
CA ASN A 147 -5.63 0.60 21.10
C ASN A 147 -4.84 1.32 19.99
N THR A 148 -4.59 0.67 18.86
CA THR A 148 -3.91 1.30 17.72
C THR A 148 -4.90 2.20 16.99
N PHE A 149 -4.72 3.52 17.12
CA PHE A 149 -5.62 4.56 16.60
C PHE A 149 -5.91 4.45 15.10
#